data_AF-A0A7C1KZI6-F1
#
_entry.id   AF-A0A7C1KZI6-F1
#
_cell.length_a   1.000
_cell.length_b   1.000
_cell.length_c   1.000
_cell.angle_alpha   90.00
_cell.angle_beta   90.00
_cell.angle_gamma   90.00
#
_symmetry.space_group_name_H-M   'P 1'
#
loop_
_entity.id
_entity.type
_entity.pdbx_description
1 polymer ?
#
loop_
_entity_poly.entity_id
_entity_poly.type
_entity_poly.pdbx_seq_one_letter_code
_entity_poly.pdbx_strand_id
1 'polypeptide(L)'
;MTKEKIESILKAHKRWVYGDGGKKAYLRGADLRGAYLTGADLRGADLTRADLRGADLTRADLTRADLTRADLRGADLTRADLRGADLTRADLTRADLRGADLTGADLTGAKINWTSHELTSEILKRAAGKDIKKRMIAGLILISKDWCWKDFMKIKTPLKKWAIAELKKWVKDSDNAPEILKGKKA
;
A
#
# COMPACT_ATOMS: atom_id res chain seq x y z
N MET A 1 22.23 6.67 5.04
CA MET A 1 23.10 5.59 5.60
C MET A 1 24.04 5.12 4.50
N THR A 2 25.27 4.64 4.81
CA THR A 2 26.18 4.18 3.74
C THR A 2 25.76 2.83 3.18
N LYS A 3 26.15 2.54 1.93
CA LYS A 3 25.85 1.29 1.23
C LYS A 3 26.40 0.08 1.98
N GLU A 4 27.63 0.17 2.47
CA GLU A 4 28.32 -0.91 3.19
C GLU A 4 27.59 -1.25 4.50
N LYS A 5 27.05 -0.22 5.17
CA LYS A 5 26.27 -0.40 6.39
C LYS A 5 24.92 -1.05 6.11
N ILE A 6 24.26 -0.66 5.01
CA ILE A 6 23.02 -1.31 4.55
C ILE A 6 23.30 -2.80 4.27
N GLU A 7 24.30 -3.11 3.46
CA GLU A 7 24.65 -4.49 3.09
C GLU A 7 25.01 -5.33 4.32
N SER A 8 25.76 -4.78 5.27
CA SER A 8 26.07 -5.46 6.52
C SER A 8 24.82 -5.79 7.34
N ILE A 9 23.85 -4.87 7.40
CA ILE A 9 22.57 -5.09 8.10
C ILE A 9 21.76 -6.17 7.39
N LEU A 10 21.63 -6.09 6.07
CA LEU A 10 20.88 -7.07 5.26
C LEU A 10 21.48 -8.47 5.38
N LYS A 11 22.81 -8.59 5.38
CA LYS A 11 23.51 -9.87 5.56
C LYS A 11 23.24 -10.47 6.95
N ALA A 12 23.29 -9.65 8.00
CA ALA A 12 22.98 -10.08 9.36
C ALA A 12 21.50 -10.45 9.53
N HIS A 13 20.61 -9.71 8.87
CA HIS A 13 19.17 -9.94 8.91
C HIS A 13 18.78 -11.22 8.18
N LYS A 14 19.34 -11.46 6.99
CA LYS A 14 19.10 -12.70 6.26
C LYS A 14 19.41 -13.92 7.13
N ARG A 15 20.57 -13.96 7.79
CA ARG A 15 20.90 -15.05 8.72
C ARG A 15 19.86 -15.19 9.83
N TRP A 16 19.39 -14.08 10.41
CA TRP A 16 18.38 -14.09 11.45
C TRP A 16 17.06 -14.69 10.96
N VAL A 17 16.66 -14.38 9.73
CA VAL A 17 15.43 -14.91 9.13
C VAL A 17 15.51 -16.43 8.92
N TYR A 18 16.67 -16.96 8.54
CA TYR A 18 16.87 -18.40 8.32
C TYR A 18 17.27 -19.18 9.58
N GLY A 19 17.43 -18.51 10.73
CA GLY A 19 17.80 -19.16 12.00
C GLY A 19 19.31 -19.44 12.16
N ASP A 20 20.15 -18.97 11.24
CA ASP A 20 21.61 -19.22 11.20
C ASP A 20 22.41 -18.22 12.08
N GLY A 21 21.81 -17.77 13.17
CA GLY A 21 22.28 -16.62 13.97
C GLY A 21 22.06 -15.28 13.26
N GLY A 22 22.75 -14.21 13.68
CA GLY A 22 22.57 -12.87 13.10
C GLY A 22 21.63 -11.97 13.91
N LYS A 23 21.15 -10.88 13.30
CA LYS A 23 20.34 -9.87 13.98
C LYS A 23 19.23 -9.37 13.07
N LYS A 24 18.03 -9.24 13.63
CA LYS A 24 16.89 -8.57 12.98
C LYS A 24 17.30 -7.18 12.48
N ALA A 25 16.85 -6.79 11.28
CA ALA A 25 17.05 -5.45 10.78
C ALA A 25 16.22 -4.43 11.59
N TYR A 26 16.92 -3.60 12.35
CA TYR A 26 16.37 -2.43 13.04
C TYR A 26 16.80 -1.18 12.29
N LEU A 27 15.92 -0.69 11.43
CA LEU A 27 16.12 0.43 10.51
C LEU A 27 15.14 1.59 10.82
N ARG A 28 14.60 1.63 12.04
CA ARG A 28 13.72 2.70 12.49
C ARG A 28 14.37 4.07 12.30
N GLY A 29 13.69 4.96 11.58
CA GLY A 29 14.17 6.31 11.28
C GLY A 29 15.41 6.36 10.39
N ALA A 30 15.81 5.25 9.76
CA ALA A 30 16.99 5.21 8.92
C ALA A 30 16.77 6.00 7.63
N ASP A 31 17.81 6.72 7.19
CA ASP A 31 17.87 7.34 5.87
C ASP A 31 18.33 6.30 4.84
N LEU A 32 17.37 5.84 4.04
CA LEU A 32 17.46 4.83 2.98
C LEU A 32 17.02 5.41 1.61
N ARG A 33 17.08 6.74 1.46
CA ARG A 33 16.71 7.40 0.21
C ARG A 33 17.53 6.89 -0.96
N GLY A 34 16.86 6.53 -2.05
CA GLY A 34 17.51 5.99 -3.25
C GLY A 34 18.29 4.69 -3.02
N ALA A 35 18.08 3.99 -1.90
CA ALA A 35 18.81 2.77 -1.62
C ALA A 35 18.44 1.66 -2.62
N TYR A 36 19.45 0.90 -3.05
CA TYR A 36 19.27 -0.29 -3.87
C TYR A 36 19.00 -1.49 -2.95
N LEU A 37 17.73 -1.89 -2.84
CA LEU A 37 17.21 -2.96 -2.01
C LEU A 37 16.46 -4.02 -2.83
N THR A 38 16.75 -4.10 -4.13
CA THR A 38 16.16 -5.06 -5.06
C THR A 38 16.33 -6.49 -4.52
N GLY A 39 15.21 -7.21 -4.34
CA GLY A 39 15.22 -8.58 -3.83
C GLY A 39 15.70 -8.74 -2.38
N ALA A 40 15.81 -7.66 -1.61
CA ALA A 40 16.23 -7.73 -0.21
C ALA A 40 15.25 -8.55 0.64
N ASP A 41 15.79 -9.39 1.52
CA ASP A 41 15.01 -10.08 2.54
C ASP A 41 14.93 -9.18 3.78
N LEU A 42 13.76 -8.55 3.95
CA LEU A 42 13.41 -7.63 5.02
C LEU A 42 12.21 -8.16 5.84
N ARG A 43 12.02 -9.48 5.85
CA ARG A 43 10.92 -10.12 6.55
C ARG A 43 10.91 -9.77 8.04
N GLY A 44 9.80 -9.19 8.47
CA GLY A 44 9.61 -8.76 9.85
C GLY A 44 10.45 -7.56 10.27
N ALA A 45 11.26 -6.95 9.38
CA ALA A 45 12.14 -5.83 9.71
C ALA A 45 11.39 -4.65 10.35
N ASP A 46 12.07 -3.91 11.23
CA ASP A 46 11.56 -2.64 11.76
C ASP A 46 12.08 -1.48 10.90
N LEU A 47 11.21 -0.93 10.06
CA LEU A 47 11.42 0.21 9.17
C LEU A 47 10.55 1.41 9.62
N THR A 48 10.12 1.43 10.89
CA THR A 48 9.25 2.47 11.44
C THR A 48 9.86 3.85 11.18
N ARG A 49 9.13 4.78 10.56
CA ARG A 49 9.59 6.14 10.20
C ARG A 49 10.86 6.18 9.32
N ALA A 50 11.24 5.09 8.67
CA ALA A 50 12.37 5.10 7.74
C ALA A 50 12.07 6.01 6.53
N ASP A 51 13.10 6.65 6.00
CA ASP A 51 13.03 7.45 4.79
C ASP A 51 13.51 6.60 3.61
N LEU A 52 12.58 6.07 2.84
CA LEU A 52 12.76 5.16 1.69
C LEU A 52 12.42 5.87 0.37
N ARG A 53 12.43 7.21 0.34
CA ARG A 53 12.07 7.96 -0.87
C ARG A 53 12.95 7.56 -2.05
N GLY A 54 12.32 7.18 -3.16
CA GLY A 54 13.02 6.74 -4.38
C GLY A 54 13.85 5.47 -4.23
N ALA A 55 13.72 4.71 -3.14
CA ALA A 55 14.43 3.44 -2.98
C ALA A 55 13.93 2.40 -3.99
N ASP A 56 14.82 1.55 -4.48
CA ASP A 56 14.47 0.39 -5.30
C ASP A 56 14.27 -0.81 -4.38
N LEU A 57 13.01 -1.19 -4.16
CA LEU A 57 12.56 -2.35 -3.40
C LEU A 57 11.93 -3.41 -4.32
N THR A 58 12.27 -3.39 -5.61
CA THR A 58 11.74 -4.34 -6.60
C THR A 58 11.97 -5.78 -6.13
N ARG A 59 10.91 -6.59 -6.08
CA ARG A 59 10.93 -7.99 -5.59
C ARG A 59 11.45 -8.18 -4.16
N ALA A 60 11.54 -7.14 -3.34
CA ALA A 60 11.92 -7.28 -1.94
C ALA A 60 10.86 -8.06 -1.15
N ASP A 61 11.30 -8.84 -0.17
CA ASP A 61 10.40 -9.52 0.77
C ASP A 61 10.29 -8.70 2.06
N LEU A 62 9.15 -8.02 2.21
CA LEU A 62 8.76 -7.19 3.35
C LEU A 62 7.63 -7.85 4.15
N THR A 63 7.46 -9.18 4.04
CA THR A 63 6.39 -9.90 4.75
C THR A 63 6.47 -9.60 6.25
N ARG A 64 5.37 -9.14 6.84
CA ARG A 64 5.25 -8.75 8.26
C ARG A 64 6.22 -7.66 8.74
N ALA A 65 6.84 -6.90 7.84
CA ALA A 65 7.67 -5.76 8.21
C ALA A 65 6.83 -4.63 8.83
N ASP A 66 7.42 -3.87 9.74
CA ASP A 66 6.83 -2.66 10.31
C ASP A 66 7.34 -1.44 9.53
N LEU A 67 6.47 -0.85 8.71
CA LEU A 67 6.68 0.35 7.90
C LEU A 67 5.83 1.51 8.44
N THR A 68 5.41 1.46 9.71
CA THR A 68 4.58 2.49 10.33
C THR A 68 5.20 3.86 10.15
N ARG A 69 4.46 4.80 9.55
CA ARG A 69 4.89 6.18 9.25
C ARG A 69 6.17 6.29 8.39
N ALA A 70 6.54 5.25 7.64
CA ALA A 70 7.66 5.31 6.71
C ALA A 70 7.33 6.23 5.51
N ASP A 71 8.36 6.86 4.94
CA ASP A 71 8.26 7.69 3.74
C ASP A 71 8.75 6.89 2.53
N LEU A 72 7.82 6.38 1.73
CA LEU A 72 8.06 5.55 0.54
C LEU A 72 7.79 6.34 -0.76
N ARG A 73 7.79 7.68 -0.71
CA ARG A 73 7.42 8.47 -1.89
C ARG A 73 8.35 8.18 -3.06
N GLY A 74 7.77 7.82 -4.20
CA GLY A 74 8.51 7.48 -5.42
C GLY A 74 9.35 6.20 -5.34
N ALA A 75 9.21 5.37 -4.30
CA ALA A 75 9.90 4.08 -4.21
C ALA A 75 9.38 3.09 -5.27
N ASP A 76 10.24 2.23 -5.79
CA ASP A 76 9.85 1.12 -6.65
C ASP A 76 9.61 -0.13 -5.79
N LEU A 77 8.35 -0.55 -5.65
CA LEU A 77 7.91 -1.75 -4.94
C LEU A 77 7.39 -2.81 -5.93
N THR A 78 7.77 -2.74 -7.20
CA THR A 78 7.30 -3.66 -8.24
C THR A 78 7.58 -5.11 -7.83
N ARG A 79 6.53 -5.93 -7.78
CA ARG A 79 6.55 -7.34 -7.36
C ARG A 79 7.11 -7.60 -5.95
N ALA A 80 7.12 -6.61 -5.07
CA ALA A 80 7.50 -6.80 -3.67
C ALA A 80 6.43 -7.62 -2.91
N ASP A 81 6.86 -8.40 -1.93
CA ASP A 81 5.97 -9.12 -1.02
C ASP A 81 5.77 -8.30 0.26
N LEU A 82 4.58 -7.73 0.45
CA LEU A 82 4.21 -6.90 1.60
C LEU A 82 3.15 -7.61 2.47
N ARG A 83 3.02 -8.94 2.36
CA ARG A 83 1.97 -9.68 3.07
C ARG A 83 2.05 -9.46 4.57
N GLY A 84 0.96 -9.04 5.17
CA GLY A 84 0.89 -8.76 6.62
C GLY A 84 1.78 -7.62 7.11
N ALA A 85 2.36 -6.80 6.23
CA ALA A 85 3.16 -5.64 6.63
C ALA A 85 2.29 -4.55 7.28
N ASP A 86 2.84 -3.82 8.24
CA ASP A 86 2.20 -2.64 8.83
C ASP A 86 2.65 -1.40 8.06
N LEU A 87 1.76 -0.80 7.26
CA LEU A 87 1.98 0.43 6.50
C LEU A 87 1.17 1.59 7.10
N THR A 88 0.78 1.50 8.37
CA THR A 88 -0.09 2.50 8.99
C THR A 88 0.56 3.89 8.92
N ARG A 89 -0.19 4.86 8.38
CA ARG A 89 0.27 6.24 8.16
C ARG A 89 1.55 6.39 7.32
N ALA A 90 1.93 5.39 6.53
CA ALA A 90 3.05 5.50 5.60
C ALA A 90 2.69 6.41 4.40
N ASP A 91 3.70 7.01 3.75
CA ASP A 91 3.52 7.82 2.55
C ASP A 91 4.05 7.09 1.31
N LEU A 92 3.15 6.46 0.55
CA LEU A 92 3.39 5.76 -0.72
C LEU A 92 3.07 6.65 -1.93
N THR A 93 3.04 7.98 -1.78
CA THR A 93 2.71 8.87 -2.90
C THR A 93 3.72 8.68 -4.05
N ARG A 94 3.22 8.36 -5.25
CA ARG A 94 4.02 8.04 -6.45
C ARG A 94 4.89 6.77 -6.34
N ALA A 95 4.72 5.93 -5.32
CA ALA A 95 5.38 4.63 -5.28
C ALA A 95 4.81 3.70 -6.38
N ASP A 96 5.66 2.86 -6.98
CA ASP A 96 5.24 1.85 -7.95
C ASP A 96 4.95 0.52 -7.26
N LEU A 97 3.68 0.11 -7.22
CA LEU A 97 3.23 -1.12 -6.56
C LEU A 97 2.84 -2.22 -7.56
N ARG A 98 3.27 -2.11 -8.83
CA ARG A 98 2.90 -3.09 -9.88
C ARG A 98 3.26 -4.52 -9.48
N GLY A 99 2.23 -5.35 -9.33
CA GLY A 99 2.38 -6.76 -8.96
C GLY A 99 2.85 -7.00 -7.51
N ALA A 100 2.89 -5.98 -6.66
CA ALA A 100 3.17 -6.16 -5.24
C ALA A 100 2.04 -6.95 -4.55
N ASP A 101 2.38 -7.81 -3.58
CA ASP A 101 1.39 -8.54 -2.78
C ASP A 101 1.17 -7.84 -1.43
N LEU A 102 0.02 -7.16 -1.31
CA LEU A 102 -0.39 -6.46 -0.09
C LEU A 102 -1.36 -7.28 0.78
N THR A 103 -1.46 -8.60 0.56
CA THR A 103 -2.46 -9.44 1.27
C THR A 103 -2.28 -9.35 2.78
N GLY A 104 -3.32 -8.87 3.47
CA GLY A 104 -3.31 -8.72 4.92
C GLY A 104 -2.45 -7.56 5.46
N ALA A 105 -1.90 -6.70 4.60
CA ALA A 105 -1.19 -5.50 5.05
C ALA A 105 -2.15 -4.48 5.68
N ASP A 106 -1.69 -3.74 6.70
CA ASP A 106 -2.46 -2.64 7.29
C ASP A 106 -2.09 -1.31 6.64
N LEU A 107 -3.00 -0.75 5.84
CA LEU A 107 -2.84 0.52 5.15
C LEU A 107 -3.56 1.69 5.85
N THR A 108 -3.95 1.54 7.13
CA THR A 108 -4.76 2.53 7.83
C THR A 108 -4.05 3.89 7.86
N GLY A 109 -4.67 4.89 7.23
CA GLY A 109 -4.12 6.25 7.13
C GLY A 109 -2.91 6.40 6.20
N ALA A 110 -2.55 5.37 5.43
CA ALA A 110 -1.49 5.46 4.43
C ALA A 110 -1.90 6.41 3.28
N LYS A 111 -0.95 7.19 2.78
CA LYS A 111 -1.14 8.01 1.57
C LYS A 111 -0.67 7.22 0.37
N ILE A 112 -1.52 7.02 -0.63
CA ILE A 112 -1.19 6.26 -1.85
C ILE A 112 -1.91 6.90 -3.03
N ASN A 113 -1.25 6.96 -4.19
CA ASN A 113 -1.84 7.51 -5.40
C ASN A 113 -2.54 6.38 -6.17
N TRP A 114 -3.88 6.33 -6.09
CA TRP A 114 -4.70 5.25 -6.64
C TRP A 114 -4.98 5.32 -8.16
N THR A 115 -4.26 6.16 -8.90
CA THR A 115 -4.68 6.64 -10.23
C THR A 115 -4.50 5.65 -11.39
N SER A 116 -3.87 4.49 -11.16
CA SER A 116 -3.82 3.41 -12.16
C SER A 116 -4.99 2.44 -11.99
N HIS A 117 -6.04 2.65 -12.78
CA HIS A 117 -7.36 2.00 -12.73
C HIS A 117 -7.33 0.44 -12.69
N GLU A 118 -6.28 -0.17 -13.25
CA GLU A 118 -6.14 -1.64 -13.33
C GLU A 118 -5.48 -2.23 -12.06
N LEU A 119 -4.44 -1.57 -11.56
CA LEU A 119 -3.66 -1.98 -10.38
C LEU A 119 -4.43 -1.78 -9.08
N THR A 120 -5.17 -0.67 -9.00
CA THR A 120 -5.98 -0.31 -7.83
C THR A 120 -6.99 -1.41 -7.51
N SER A 121 -7.60 -2.03 -8.53
CA SER A 121 -8.68 -3.01 -8.32
C SER A 121 -8.20 -4.35 -7.76
N GLU A 122 -7.02 -4.80 -8.20
CA GLU A 122 -6.45 -6.09 -7.80
C GLU A 122 -5.73 -5.97 -6.44
N ILE A 123 -4.97 -4.89 -6.24
CA ILE A 123 -4.30 -4.59 -4.98
C ILE A 123 -5.33 -4.47 -3.85
N LEU A 124 -6.43 -3.76 -4.09
CA LEU A 124 -7.46 -3.56 -3.08
C LEU A 124 -8.24 -4.85 -2.75
N LYS A 125 -8.51 -5.72 -3.73
CA LYS A 125 -9.13 -7.04 -3.49
C LYS A 125 -8.26 -7.90 -2.58
N ARG A 126 -6.94 -7.82 -2.72
CA ARG A 126 -5.95 -8.59 -1.95
C ARG A 126 -5.69 -7.98 -0.56
N ALA A 127 -5.56 -6.66 -0.46
CA ALA A 127 -5.32 -5.94 0.80
C ALA A 127 -6.51 -5.99 1.77
N ALA A 128 -7.75 -6.00 1.27
CA ALA A 128 -8.97 -5.92 2.07
C ALA A 128 -9.38 -7.23 2.78
N GLY A 129 -8.43 -8.09 3.16
CA GLY A 129 -8.62 -9.44 3.70
C GLY A 129 -9.95 -9.63 4.44
N LYS A 130 -10.83 -10.49 3.90
CA LYS A 130 -12.18 -10.92 4.37
C LYS A 130 -13.18 -9.83 4.83
N ASP A 131 -12.78 -8.58 5.02
CA ASP A 131 -13.65 -7.50 5.50
C ASP A 131 -14.34 -6.81 4.32
N ILE A 132 -15.61 -7.16 4.15
CA ILE A 132 -16.49 -6.65 3.09
C ILE A 132 -16.54 -5.11 3.07
N LYS A 133 -16.36 -4.44 4.21
CA LYS A 133 -16.39 -2.97 4.32
C LYS A 133 -15.13 -2.34 3.71
N LYS A 134 -13.97 -2.97 3.92
CA LYS A 134 -12.69 -2.55 3.30
C LYS A 134 -12.69 -2.81 1.79
N ARG A 135 -13.32 -3.90 1.34
CA ARG A 135 -13.56 -4.19 -0.10
C ARG A 135 -14.48 -3.15 -0.77
N MET A 136 -15.40 -2.56 -0.01
CA MET A 136 -16.28 -1.51 -0.53
C MET A 136 -15.56 -0.17 -0.62
N ILE A 137 -14.83 0.27 0.41
CA ILE A 137 -14.02 1.52 0.36
C ILE A 137 -13.02 1.46 -0.80
N ALA A 138 -12.41 0.30 -0.98
CA ALA A 138 -11.63 -0.04 -2.17
C ALA A 138 -12.37 0.20 -3.50
N GLY A 139 -13.57 -0.36 -3.63
CA GLY A 139 -14.43 -0.17 -4.80
C GLY A 139 -14.84 1.29 -5.02
N LEU A 140 -14.92 2.10 -3.96
CA LEU A 140 -15.27 3.52 -4.02
C LEU A 140 -14.11 4.40 -4.52
N ILE A 141 -12.86 4.00 -4.23
CA ILE A 141 -11.65 4.67 -4.73
C ILE A 141 -11.46 4.45 -6.23
N LEU A 142 -11.91 3.31 -6.76
CA LEU A 142 -11.86 2.98 -8.20
C LEU A 142 -12.78 3.82 -9.08
N ILE A 143 -13.66 4.65 -8.52
CA ILE A 143 -14.61 5.47 -9.29
C ILE A 143 -13.94 6.76 -9.80
N SER A 144 -12.71 6.66 -10.31
CA SER A 144 -12.14 7.70 -11.18
C SER A 144 -12.17 7.23 -12.63
N LYS A 145 -13.35 7.41 -13.21
CA LYS A 145 -13.73 7.42 -14.63
C LYS A 145 -13.67 6.07 -15.37
N ASP A 146 -14.89 5.56 -15.59
CA ASP A 146 -15.36 4.72 -16.70
C ASP A 146 -15.47 3.19 -16.53
N TRP A 147 -14.96 2.60 -15.45
CA TRP A 147 -15.31 1.22 -15.04
C TRP A 147 -15.52 1.20 -13.51
N CYS A 148 -16.70 1.13 -12.92
CA CYS A 148 -17.75 0.14 -13.13
C CYS A 148 -19.05 0.59 -12.41
N TRP A 149 -19.54 1.80 -12.73
CA TRP A 149 -20.74 2.34 -12.08
C TRP A 149 -22.00 1.51 -12.41
N LYS A 150 -22.07 0.97 -13.63
CA LYS A 150 -23.20 0.14 -14.08
C LYS A 150 -23.32 -1.16 -13.28
N ASP A 151 -22.22 -1.84 -12.94
CA ASP A 151 -22.29 -3.06 -12.13
C ASP A 151 -22.42 -2.79 -10.64
N PHE A 152 -21.83 -1.70 -10.13
CA PHE A 152 -22.14 -1.20 -8.77
C PHE A 152 -23.66 -0.95 -8.61
N MET A 153 -24.29 -0.37 -9.62
CA MET A 153 -25.74 -0.14 -9.62
C MET A 153 -26.58 -1.42 -9.69
N LYS A 154 -26.02 -2.55 -10.13
CA LYS A 154 -26.70 -3.86 -10.14
C LYS A 154 -26.68 -4.57 -8.78
N ILE A 155 -25.89 -4.10 -7.80
CA ILE A 155 -25.84 -4.66 -6.45
C ILE A 155 -27.20 -4.44 -5.75
N LYS A 156 -27.96 -5.53 -5.52
CA LYS A 156 -29.27 -5.51 -4.85
C LYS A 156 -29.17 -5.77 -3.34
N THR A 157 -28.33 -5.03 -2.62
CA THR A 157 -28.14 -5.21 -1.17
C THR A 157 -28.44 -3.93 -0.37
N PRO A 158 -28.85 -4.03 0.91
CA PRO A 158 -29.01 -2.88 1.80
C PRO A 158 -27.74 -2.01 1.91
N LEU A 159 -26.59 -2.64 1.69
CA LEU A 159 -25.26 -2.01 1.64
C LEU A 159 -25.14 -0.94 0.54
N LYS A 160 -25.92 -1.03 -0.54
CA LYS A 160 -25.91 -0.02 -1.62
C LYS A 160 -26.33 1.36 -1.11
N LYS A 161 -27.37 1.43 -0.27
CA LYS A 161 -27.84 2.72 0.30
C LYS A 161 -26.80 3.32 1.25
N TRP A 162 -26.19 2.49 2.10
CA TRP A 162 -25.13 2.92 3.01
C TRP A 162 -23.89 3.41 2.25
N ALA A 163 -23.44 2.66 1.23
CA ALA A 163 -22.30 3.03 0.39
C ALA A 163 -22.50 4.36 -0.32
N ILE A 164 -23.71 4.61 -0.84
CA ILE A 164 -24.07 5.88 -1.47
C ILE A 164 -24.07 7.03 -0.47
N ALA A 165 -24.57 6.82 0.76
CA ALA A 165 -24.55 7.83 1.81
C ALA A 165 -23.13 8.21 2.22
N GLU A 166 -22.23 7.22 2.32
CA GLU A 166 -20.83 7.45 2.68
C GLU A 166 -20.04 8.12 1.54
N LEU A 167 -20.29 7.71 0.29
CA LEU A 167 -19.78 8.38 -0.90
C LEU A 167 -20.15 9.86 -0.94
N LYS A 168 -21.40 10.21 -0.62
CA LYS A 168 -21.85 11.61 -0.62
C LYS A 168 -21.14 12.47 0.42
N LYS A 169 -20.74 11.88 1.56
CA LYS A 169 -19.93 12.58 2.56
C LYS A 169 -18.53 12.86 2.03
N TRP A 170 -17.92 11.85 1.40
CA TRP A 170 -16.56 11.94 0.86
C TRP A 170 -16.43 12.90 -0.35
N VAL A 171 -17.47 12.94 -1.20
CA VAL A 171 -17.53 13.79 -2.41
C VAL A 171 -17.59 15.29 -2.09
N LYS A 172 -18.03 15.68 -0.89
CA LYS A 172 -18.16 17.09 -0.52
C LYS A 172 -16.82 17.85 -0.51
N ASP A 173 -15.70 17.11 -0.44
CA ASP A 173 -14.35 17.64 -0.31
C ASP A 173 -13.42 17.27 -1.48
N SER A 174 -13.95 16.71 -2.59
CA SER A 174 -13.14 16.21 -3.71
C SER A 174 -13.51 16.84 -5.05
N ASP A 175 -12.59 17.61 -5.64
CA ASP A 175 -12.76 18.24 -6.96
C ASP A 175 -13.02 17.23 -8.10
N ASN A 176 -12.59 15.98 -7.91
CA ASN A 176 -12.60 14.93 -8.93
C ASN A 176 -13.80 13.97 -8.83
N ALA A 177 -14.83 14.30 -8.04
CA ALA A 177 -16.01 13.44 -7.90
C ALA A 177 -16.80 13.28 -9.22
N PRO A 178 -17.30 12.07 -9.55
CA PRO A 178 -18.21 11.84 -10.67
C PRO A 178 -19.47 12.72 -10.63
N GLU A 179 -19.89 13.27 -11.78
CA GLU A 179 -21.05 14.17 -11.93
C GLU A 179 -22.35 13.62 -11.30
N ILE A 180 -22.56 12.29 -11.35
CA ILE A 180 -23.73 11.61 -10.78
C ILE A 180 -23.82 11.73 -9.24
N LEU A 181 -22.68 11.90 -8.56
CA LEU A 181 -22.62 12.14 -7.12
C LEU A 181 -22.78 13.62 -6.76
N LYS A 182 -22.54 14.52 -7.73
CA LYS A 182 -22.79 15.97 -7.63
C LYS A 182 -24.26 16.34 -7.88
N GLY A 183 -25.14 15.35 -8.10
CA GLY A 183 -26.58 15.55 -8.25
C GLY A 183 -27.03 15.96 -9.66
N LYS A 184 -26.11 16.02 -10.63
CA LYS A 184 -26.46 16.19 -12.05
C LYS A 184 -26.84 14.82 -12.61
N LYS A 185 -28.03 14.71 -13.22
CA LYS A 185 -28.46 13.48 -13.90
C LYS A 185 -27.48 13.23 -15.06
N ALA A 186 -26.98 12.00 -15.13
CA ALA A 186 -26.21 11.48 -16.25
C ALA A 186 -27.06 11.38 -17.52
#